data_AF-A0AAX6E357-F1
#
_entry.id   AF-A0AAX6E357-F1
#
_cell.length_a   1.000
_cell.length_b   1.000
_cell.length_c   1.000
_cell.angle_alpha   90.00
_cell.angle_beta   90.00
_cell.angle_gamma   90.00
#
_symmetry.space_group_name_H-M   'P 1'
#
loop_
_entity.id
_entity.type
_entity.pdbx_description
1 polymer ?
#
loop_
_entity_poly.entity_id
_entity_poly.type
_entity_poly.pdbx_seq_one_letter_code
_entity_poly.pdbx_strand_id
1 'polypeptide(L)'
;MRRPSMKKTKASTTSAAASPSKCSTGAKRVKAPAAPKETMYFEEKRSLEDLWQAAFPVGTEWDNMDRLREFNWNFTNLESAFEEGGELHGKKVYMFGSTEPQLLEVNGKLKVTLIPIVVVVVSPIPPSDKISITSVQRAAEEIIPMKAMKMAWIPYIPLEDRDKEVVRLKTQIYTMGCTQRRSALKHLKNERVKQYDYCLPYFQPLNPETRAAFENMRFYKFYPVQTPDTPDISKWKVAYINRYYGKAHVVV
;
A
#
# COMPACT_ATOMS: atom_id res chain seq x y z
N MET A 1 -92.52 -2.21 8.88
CA MET A 1 -92.16 -1.75 10.24
C MET A 1 -91.50 -0.38 10.19
N ARG A 2 -91.21 0.26 11.34
CA ARG A 2 -90.99 1.70 11.53
C ARG A 2 -89.63 2.26 11.02
N ARG A 3 -89.62 3.55 10.65
CA ARG A 3 -88.50 4.54 10.61
C ARG A 3 -88.29 5.16 12.02
N PRO A 4 -87.32 6.09 12.33
CA PRO A 4 -86.39 6.91 11.51
C PRO A 4 -84.89 6.59 11.82
N SER A 5 -83.83 7.42 11.72
CA SER A 5 -83.56 8.86 11.42
C SER A 5 -82.12 9.01 10.86
N MET A 6 -81.77 9.89 9.90
CA MET A 6 -81.36 11.32 9.98
C MET A 6 -80.39 11.70 11.13
N LYS A 7 -79.32 12.50 10.96
CA LYS A 7 -79.03 13.62 10.02
C LYS A 7 -77.56 13.51 9.48
N LYS A 8 -77.06 14.01 8.34
CA LYS A 8 -77.34 15.11 7.37
C LYS A 8 -76.67 16.48 7.67
N THR A 9 -75.80 16.92 6.73
CA THR A 9 -75.41 18.33 6.37
C THR A 9 -74.57 19.15 7.38
N LYS A 10 -73.81 20.21 6.99
CA LYS A 10 -73.79 21.04 5.76
C LYS A 10 -72.43 21.76 5.56
N ALA A 11 -72.18 22.30 4.35
CA ALA A 11 -71.17 23.33 4.07
C ALA A 11 -71.85 24.68 3.74
N SER A 12 -71.16 25.81 4.02
CA SER A 12 -71.33 27.20 3.51
C SER A 12 -70.68 28.17 4.53
N THR A 13 -69.62 28.97 4.28
CA THR A 13 -69.38 30.10 3.35
C THR A 13 -69.90 31.47 3.87
N THR A 14 -69.19 32.58 3.55
CA THR A 14 -69.43 34.02 3.87
C THR A 14 -69.12 34.51 5.31
N SER A 15 -68.58 35.71 5.60
CA SER A 15 -68.10 36.85 4.77
C SER A 15 -67.34 37.95 5.57
N ALA A 16 -66.60 38.82 4.85
CA ALA A 16 -66.33 40.26 5.11
C ALA A 16 -65.36 40.79 6.22
N ALA A 17 -64.22 41.33 5.75
CA ALA A 17 -63.59 42.65 6.01
C ALA A 17 -63.57 43.35 7.41
N ALA A 18 -62.36 43.69 7.91
CA ALA A 18 -61.85 45.07 8.14
C ALA A 18 -60.50 45.08 8.92
N SER A 19 -59.62 46.05 8.62
CA SER A 19 -58.28 46.26 9.25
C SER A 19 -58.29 47.32 10.36
N PRO A 20 -57.32 47.37 11.31
CA PRO A 20 -56.24 48.37 11.15
C PRO A 20 -54.86 48.15 11.85
N SER A 21 -53.82 48.79 11.27
CA SER A 21 -52.72 49.55 11.93
C SER A 21 -51.32 48.95 12.28
N LYS A 22 -50.33 49.79 11.92
CA LYS A 22 -49.00 50.08 12.53
C LYS A 22 -47.75 49.17 12.29
N CYS A 23 -46.81 49.80 11.59
CA CYS A 23 -45.37 49.55 11.41
C CYS A 23 -44.58 48.87 12.54
N SER A 24 -43.59 48.07 12.13
CA SER A 24 -42.18 48.35 12.47
C SER A 24 -41.23 47.83 11.38
N THR A 25 -40.09 48.49 11.20
CA THR A 25 -39.10 48.23 10.13
C THR A 25 -38.10 47.16 10.55
N GLY A 26 -38.06 46.04 9.84
CA GLY A 26 -37.06 44.98 10.05
C GLY A 26 -35.66 45.45 9.65
N ALA A 27 -34.78 45.65 10.63
CA ALA A 27 -33.40 46.05 10.39
C ALA A 27 -32.62 44.98 9.60
N LYS A 28 -31.91 45.39 8.54
CA LYS A 28 -30.97 44.51 7.82
C LYS A 28 -29.83 44.11 8.77
N ARG A 29 -29.78 42.83 9.15
CA ARG A 29 -28.68 42.27 9.94
C ARG A 29 -27.40 42.29 9.09
N VAL A 30 -26.49 43.21 9.40
CA VAL A 30 -25.16 43.26 8.77
C VAL A 30 -24.41 41.98 9.11
N LYS A 31 -23.91 41.28 8.09
CA LYS A 31 -23.14 40.05 8.24
C LYS A 31 -21.70 40.45 8.57
N ALA A 32 -21.18 40.02 9.72
CA ALA A 32 -19.80 40.27 10.10
C ALA A 32 -18.83 39.65 9.06
N PRO A 33 -17.63 40.22 8.85
CA PRO A 33 -16.63 39.60 7.99
C PRO A 33 -16.31 38.20 8.50
N ALA A 34 -16.24 37.23 7.59
CA ALA A 34 -15.71 35.91 7.95
C ALA A 34 -14.24 36.07 8.31
N ALA A 35 -13.83 35.51 9.45
CA ALA A 35 -12.41 35.43 9.81
C ALA A 35 -11.63 34.72 8.67
N PRO A 36 -10.40 35.15 8.37
CA PRO A 36 -9.58 34.48 7.36
C PRO A 36 -9.42 33.01 7.78
N LYS A 37 -9.90 32.11 6.93
CA LYS A 37 -9.62 30.68 7.10
C LYS A 37 -8.15 30.48 6.79
N GLU A 38 -7.36 30.03 7.76
CA GLU A 38 -6.05 29.47 7.47
C GLU A 38 -6.24 28.35 6.44
N THR A 39 -5.72 28.57 5.24
CA THR A 39 -5.66 27.53 4.22
C THR A 39 -4.64 26.52 4.70
N MET A 40 -5.12 25.39 5.24
CA MET A 40 -4.28 24.22 5.46
C MET A 40 -3.73 23.78 4.09
N TYR A 41 -2.47 24.13 3.84
CA TYR A 41 -1.71 23.57 2.74
C TYR A 41 -1.45 22.12 3.11
N PHE A 42 -2.16 21.21 2.44
CA PHE A 42 -1.79 19.80 2.45
C PHE A 42 -0.52 19.67 1.60
N GLU A 43 0.52 19.03 2.15
CA GLU A 43 1.69 18.68 1.35
C GLU A 43 1.25 17.79 0.19
N GLU A 44 1.67 18.16 -1.02
CA GLU A 44 1.34 17.41 -2.22
C GLU A 44 2.12 16.09 -2.20
N LYS A 45 1.41 14.96 -2.31
CA LYS A 45 2.02 13.64 -2.21
C LYS A 45 3.03 13.43 -3.33
N ARG A 46 4.21 12.93 -2.98
CA ARG A 46 5.27 12.69 -3.96
C ARG A 46 4.86 11.52 -4.86
N SER A 47 5.14 11.61 -6.16
CA SER A 47 4.57 10.69 -7.15
C SER A 47 4.84 9.20 -6.85
N LEU A 48 6.00 8.89 -6.24
CA LEU A 48 6.44 7.55 -5.89
C LEU A 48 6.38 7.25 -4.37
N GLU A 49 5.74 8.10 -3.56
CA GLU A 49 5.72 8.01 -2.08
C GLU A 49 5.20 6.67 -1.56
N ASP A 50 4.27 6.03 -2.30
CA ASP A 50 3.67 4.76 -1.92
C ASP A 50 4.31 3.51 -2.57
N LEU A 51 5.43 3.69 -3.30
CA LEU A 51 6.09 2.64 -4.08
C LEU A 51 6.58 1.47 -3.21
N TRP A 52 7.13 1.76 -2.02
CA TRP A 52 7.63 0.72 -1.12
C TRP A 52 6.49 -0.10 -0.49
N GLN A 53 5.33 0.52 -0.25
CA GLN A 53 4.11 -0.11 0.25
C GLN A 53 3.42 -0.94 -0.85
N ALA A 54 3.59 -0.57 -2.12
CA ALA A 54 3.11 -1.32 -3.28
C ALA A 54 3.94 -2.59 -3.56
N ALA A 55 5.18 -2.67 -3.05
CA ALA A 55 5.99 -3.87 -3.02
C ALA A 55 5.60 -4.74 -1.82
N PHE A 56 4.78 -5.78 -2.05
CA PHE A 56 4.27 -6.63 -0.97
C PHE A 56 5.43 -7.26 -0.16
N PRO A 57 5.41 -7.19 1.19
CA PRO A 57 6.46 -7.76 2.03
C PRO A 57 6.34 -9.29 2.09
N VAL A 58 7.08 -9.97 1.22
CA VAL A 58 7.03 -11.42 1.03
C VAL A 58 7.75 -12.12 2.19
N GLY A 59 7.07 -13.09 2.83
CA GLY A 59 7.62 -13.82 3.97
C GLY A 59 7.46 -13.11 5.32
N THR A 60 6.63 -12.06 5.40
CA THR A 60 6.23 -11.43 6.66
C THR A 60 4.92 -12.04 7.17
N GLU A 61 4.82 -12.33 8.46
CA GLU A 61 3.58 -12.88 9.01
C GLU A 61 2.45 -11.86 9.00
N TRP A 62 1.23 -12.32 8.69
CA TRP A 62 0.07 -11.43 8.55
C TRP A 62 -0.32 -10.64 9.80
N ASP A 63 0.01 -11.15 10.99
CA ASP A 63 -0.20 -10.47 12.27
C ASP A 63 0.88 -9.41 12.54
N ASN A 64 2.03 -9.51 11.86
CA ASN A 64 3.14 -8.57 11.94
C ASN A 64 3.01 -7.41 10.94
N MET A 65 2.12 -7.51 9.94
CA MET A 65 1.92 -6.48 8.90
C MET A 65 1.59 -5.08 9.46
N ASP A 66 0.84 -4.99 10.57
CA ASP A 66 0.51 -3.70 11.19
C ASP A 66 1.75 -3.05 11.83
N ARG A 67 2.69 -3.86 12.34
CA ARG A 67 3.92 -3.41 13.00
C ARG A 67 4.90 -2.75 12.03
N LEU A 68 4.78 -3.01 10.73
CA LEU A 68 5.54 -2.28 9.71
C LEU A 68 5.16 -0.80 9.63
N ARG A 69 3.98 -0.43 10.13
CA ARG A 69 3.50 0.95 10.21
C ARG A 69 3.68 1.58 11.60
N GLU A 70 4.44 0.92 12.48
CA GLU A 70 4.79 1.50 13.79
C GLU A 70 5.69 2.74 13.64
N PHE A 71 6.54 2.74 12.63
CA PHE A 71 7.43 3.85 12.29
C PHE A 71 7.07 4.42 10.92
N ASN A 72 7.28 5.74 10.75
CA ASN A 72 7.13 6.40 9.46
C ASN A 72 8.39 6.20 8.61
N TRP A 73 8.55 5.00 8.06
CA TRP A 73 9.72 4.64 7.27
C TRP A 73 9.85 5.49 6.00
N ASN A 74 10.98 6.18 5.86
CA ASN A 74 11.27 7.07 4.75
C ASN A 74 12.00 6.30 3.63
N PHE A 75 11.48 6.30 2.41
CA PHE A 75 12.08 5.68 1.23
C PHE A 75 12.38 6.68 0.09
N THR A 76 12.66 7.94 0.44
CA THR A 76 13.17 8.97 -0.50
C THR A 76 14.33 8.46 -1.37
N ASN A 77 15.23 7.64 -0.81
CA ASN A 77 16.32 6.99 -1.54
C ASN A 77 15.86 6.04 -2.66
N LEU A 78 14.74 5.33 -2.49
CA LEU A 78 14.13 4.48 -3.52
C LEU A 78 13.49 5.35 -4.59
N GLU A 79 12.79 6.42 -4.19
CA GLU A 79 12.11 7.35 -5.10
C GLU A 79 13.11 8.08 -6.00
N SER A 80 14.14 8.69 -5.43
CA SER A 80 15.21 9.37 -6.17
C SER A 80 16.11 8.44 -6.99
N ALA A 81 16.03 7.12 -6.79
CA ALA A 81 16.64 6.17 -7.71
C ALA A 81 15.89 6.11 -9.06
N PHE A 82 14.60 6.44 -9.11
CA PHE A 82 13.77 6.46 -10.33
C PHE A 82 13.55 7.86 -10.93
N GLU A 83 13.81 8.93 -10.17
CA GLU A 83 13.80 10.32 -10.64
C GLU A 83 14.92 10.58 -11.68
N GLU A 84 14.83 11.69 -12.43
CA GLU A 84 15.81 12.02 -13.47
C GLU A 84 17.24 12.10 -12.91
N GLY A 85 18.18 11.38 -13.54
CA GLY A 85 19.55 11.22 -13.06
C GLY A 85 19.76 10.10 -12.02
N GLY A 86 18.70 9.49 -11.50
CA GLY A 86 18.75 8.33 -10.60
C GLY A 86 19.25 7.05 -11.28
N GLU A 87 19.90 6.16 -10.53
CA GLU A 87 20.52 4.95 -11.11
C GLU A 87 19.51 3.98 -11.76
N LEU A 88 18.24 4.01 -11.34
CA LEU A 88 17.16 3.16 -11.86
C LEU A 88 16.25 3.91 -12.86
N HIS A 89 16.52 5.18 -13.14
CA HIS A 89 15.76 5.98 -14.09
C HIS A 89 15.74 5.34 -15.49
N GLY A 90 14.56 5.26 -16.10
CA GLY A 90 14.37 4.68 -17.43
C GLY A 90 14.67 3.17 -17.54
N LYS A 91 14.91 2.46 -16.42
CA LYS A 91 15.17 1.01 -16.40
C LYS A 91 13.89 0.23 -16.14
N LYS A 92 13.76 -0.89 -16.86
CA LYS A 92 12.74 -1.90 -16.56
C LYS A 92 13.14 -2.69 -15.31
N VAL A 93 12.28 -2.66 -14.30
CA VAL A 93 12.56 -3.25 -12.98
C VAL A 93 11.40 -4.08 -12.45
N TYR A 94 11.75 -5.06 -11.62
CA TYR A 94 10.83 -5.91 -10.88
C TYR A 94 11.22 -5.85 -9.40
N MET A 95 10.30 -5.51 -8.51
CA MET A 95 10.61 -5.29 -7.09
C MET A 95 9.67 -6.03 -6.15
N PHE A 96 10.19 -6.47 -5.01
CA PHE A 96 9.42 -7.10 -3.95
C PHE A 96 9.85 -6.56 -2.58
N GLY A 97 8.89 -6.47 -1.67
CA GLY A 97 9.19 -6.15 -0.28
C GLY A 97 9.66 -7.41 0.45
N SER A 98 10.38 -7.22 1.55
CA SER A 98 10.54 -8.20 2.60
C SER A 98 10.76 -7.47 3.93
N THR A 99 10.97 -8.21 5.02
CA THR A 99 11.16 -7.63 6.35
C THR A 99 12.28 -8.30 7.10
N GLU A 100 13.16 -7.51 7.71
CA GLU A 100 14.26 -8.02 8.52
C GLU A 100 13.99 -7.73 10.00
N PRO A 101 13.67 -8.76 10.82
CA PRO A 101 13.50 -8.58 12.26
C PRO A 101 14.86 -8.33 12.92
N GLN A 102 14.99 -7.20 13.62
CA GLN A 102 16.18 -6.86 14.41
C GLN A 102 15.81 -6.43 15.82
N LEU A 103 16.70 -6.71 16.79
CA LEU A 103 16.56 -6.24 18.17
C LEU A 103 17.17 -4.84 18.26
N LEU A 104 16.34 -3.81 18.21
CA LEU A 104 16.76 -2.41 18.22
C LEU A 104 16.42 -1.75 19.54
N GLU A 105 17.17 -0.71 19.92
CA GLU A 105 16.78 0.15 21.03
C GLU A 105 15.78 1.21 20.55
N VAL A 106 14.59 1.21 21.15
CA VAL A 106 13.49 2.13 20.84
C VAL A 106 13.04 2.74 22.17
N ASN A 107 13.16 4.06 22.32
CA ASN A 107 12.77 4.80 23.53
C ASN A 107 13.38 4.20 24.82
N GLY A 108 14.68 3.86 24.78
CA GLY A 108 15.42 3.28 25.92
C GLY A 108 15.06 1.82 26.24
N LYS A 109 14.40 1.09 25.33
CA LYS A 109 14.03 -0.32 25.51
C LYS A 109 14.41 -1.14 24.30
N LEU A 110 14.98 -2.32 24.53
CA LEU A 110 15.23 -3.30 23.47
C LEU A 110 13.90 -3.87 22.95
N LYS A 111 13.67 -3.76 21.65
CA LYS A 111 12.43 -4.15 20.98
C LYS A 111 12.74 -4.82 19.64
N VAL A 112 12.09 -5.95 19.38
CA VAL A 112 12.10 -6.56 18.04
C VAL A 112 11.32 -5.67 17.09
N THR A 113 12.05 -5.05 16.16
CA THR A 113 11.54 -4.16 15.12
C THR A 113 11.65 -4.85 13.78
N LEU A 114 10.61 -4.74 12.96
CA LEU A 114 10.57 -5.31 11.61
C LEU A 114 10.96 -4.21 10.64
N ILE A 115 12.18 -4.26 10.13
CA ILE A 115 12.68 -3.27 9.17
C ILE A 115 12.14 -3.66 7.79
N PRO A 116 11.29 -2.85 7.14
CA PRO A 116 10.91 -3.12 5.76
C PRO A 116 12.12 -2.92 4.85
N ILE A 117 12.30 -3.80 3.87
CA ILE A 117 13.31 -3.66 2.82
C ILE A 117 12.65 -3.85 1.46
N VAL A 118 13.13 -3.13 0.44
CA VAL A 118 12.69 -3.29 -0.94
C VAL A 118 13.84 -3.83 -1.76
N VAL A 119 13.65 -4.99 -2.38
CA VAL A 119 14.59 -5.54 -3.36
C VAL A 119 14.13 -5.13 -4.74
N VAL A 120 15.00 -4.49 -5.51
CA VAL A 120 14.76 -4.12 -6.91
C VAL A 120 15.68 -4.91 -7.82
N VAL A 121 15.09 -5.56 -8.82
CA VAL A 121 15.74 -6.37 -9.83
C VAL A 121 15.66 -5.64 -11.17
N VAL A 122 16.77 -5.11 -11.66
CA VAL A 122 16.87 -4.61 -13.04
C VAL A 122 16.94 -5.82 -13.96
N SER A 123 15.95 -5.96 -14.85
CA SER A 123 15.87 -7.09 -15.77
C SER A 123 15.02 -6.79 -17.01
N PRO A 124 15.44 -7.22 -18.22
CA PRO A 124 14.62 -7.09 -19.42
C PRO A 124 13.38 -8.01 -19.39
N ILE A 125 13.49 -9.16 -18.72
CA ILE A 125 12.42 -10.17 -18.59
C ILE A 125 11.90 -10.22 -17.14
N PRO A 126 10.63 -10.61 -16.91
CA PRO A 126 10.16 -10.84 -15.54
C PRO A 126 10.99 -11.94 -14.85
N PRO A 127 11.35 -11.77 -13.55
CA PRO A 127 11.80 -12.87 -12.72
C PRO A 127 10.71 -13.96 -12.62
N SER A 128 11.09 -15.12 -12.10
CA SER A 128 10.21 -16.29 -12.02
C SER A 128 8.83 -15.95 -11.40
N ASP A 129 7.79 -16.59 -11.93
CA ASP A 129 6.41 -16.50 -11.47
C ASP A 129 6.08 -17.50 -10.34
N LYS A 130 7.12 -18.01 -9.66
CA LYS A 130 7.03 -18.99 -8.58
C LYS A 130 7.59 -18.44 -7.27
N ILE A 131 7.13 -19.03 -6.18
CA ILE A 131 7.63 -18.79 -4.83
C ILE A 131 7.95 -20.12 -4.16
N SER A 132 8.91 -20.05 -3.24
CA SER A 132 9.30 -21.17 -2.38
C SER A 132 8.60 -21.04 -1.05
N ILE A 133 8.03 -22.12 -0.53
CA ILE A 133 7.59 -22.22 0.86
C ILE A 133 8.65 -23.01 1.62
N THR A 134 9.26 -22.37 2.62
CA THR A 134 10.29 -22.98 3.47
C THR A 134 9.90 -22.81 4.94
N SER A 135 9.06 -23.71 5.45
CA SER A 135 8.70 -23.73 6.87
C SER A 135 9.76 -24.47 7.68
N VAL A 136 10.23 -23.88 8.77
CA VAL A 136 11.15 -24.53 9.74
C VAL A 136 10.56 -25.84 10.31
N GLN A 137 9.22 -25.99 10.27
CA GLN A 137 8.50 -27.17 10.75
C GLN A 137 8.26 -28.24 9.67
N ARG A 138 8.56 -27.96 8.39
CA ARG A 138 8.43 -28.91 7.28
C ARG A 138 9.81 -29.35 6.81
N ALA A 139 10.05 -30.66 6.76
CA ALA A 139 11.32 -31.21 6.26
C ALA A 139 11.55 -30.99 4.75
N ALA A 140 10.49 -30.64 4.00
CA ALA A 140 10.53 -30.43 2.56
C ALA A 140 10.15 -29.00 2.18
N GLU A 141 10.93 -28.45 1.26
CA GLU A 141 10.64 -27.24 0.48
C GLU A 141 9.55 -27.52 -0.56
N GLU A 142 8.68 -26.54 -0.79
CA GLU A 142 7.62 -26.61 -1.80
C GLU A 142 7.74 -25.41 -2.75
N ILE A 143 7.98 -25.63 -4.05
CA ILE A 143 7.96 -24.55 -5.06
C ILE A 143 6.60 -24.52 -5.74
N ILE A 144 5.88 -23.40 -5.60
CA ILE A 144 4.52 -23.24 -6.16
C ILE A 144 4.41 -21.96 -7.01
N PRO A 145 3.48 -21.90 -8.00
CA PRO A 145 3.21 -20.68 -8.75
C PRO A 145 2.66 -19.56 -7.85
N MET A 146 3.12 -18.32 -8.06
CA MET A 146 2.64 -17.12 -7.36
C MET A 146 1.11 -16.97 -7.43
N LYS A 147 0.52 -17.30 -8.58
CA LYS A 147 -0.93 -17.28 -8.79
C LYS A 147 -1.68 -18.15 -7.77
N ALA A 148 -1.10 -19.27 -7.33
CA ALA A 148 -1.71 -20.11 -6.30
C ALA A 148 -1.86 -19.33 -4.98
N MET A 149 -0.91 -18.47 -4.63
CA MET A 149 -0.92 -17.60 -3.44
C MET A 149 -1.53 -16.22 -3.71
N LYS A 150 -2.28 -16.05 -4.81
CA LYS A 150 -2.87 -14.77 -5.23
C LYS A 150 -1.86 -13.64 -5.42
N MET A 151 -0.62 -14.00 -5.74
CA MET A 151 0.47 -13.08 -6.05
C MET A 151 0.71 -12.98 -7.56
N ALA A 152 1.21 -11.83 -8.00
CA ALA A 152 1.64 -11.59 -9.37
C ALA A 152 2.68 -10.45 -9.43
N TRP A 153 3.41 -10.35 -10.54
CA TRP A 153 4.07 -9.10 -10.93
C TRP A 153 3.02 -8.14 -11.47
N ILE A 154 2.78 -7.03 -10.78
CA ILE A 154 1.75 -6.04 -11.08
C ILE A 154 2.45 -4.75 -11.56
N PRO A 155 2.01 -4.12 -12.66
CA PRO A 155 2.51 -2.81 -13.06
C PRO A 155 2.23 -1.78 -11.96
N TYR A 156 3.26 -1.10 -11.46
CA TYR A 156 3.08 0.04 -10.57
C TYR A 156 2.65 1.27 -11.35
N ILE A 157 1.68 2.00 -10.81
CA ILE A 157 1.15 3.26 -11.35
C ILE A 157 1.49 4.36 -10.34
N PRO A 158 2.33 5.36 -10.70
CA PRO A 158 2.64 6.51 -9.86
C PRO A 158 1.38 7.26 -9.42
N LEU A 159 1.41 7.89 -8.26
CA LEU A 159 0.23 8.51 -7.64
C LEU A 159 -0.43 9.56 -8.56
N GLU A 160 0.37 10.35 -9.27
CA GLU A 160 -0.08 11.38 -10.23
C GLU A 160 -0.76 10.81 -11.50
N ASP A 161 -0.56 9.52 -11.79
CA ASP A 161 -1.06 8.85 -13.00
C ASP A 161 -2.35 8.05 -12.75
N ARG A 162 -2.78 7.87 -11.49
CA ARG A 162 -3.90 6.97 -11.14
C ARG A 162 -5.26 7.46 -11.60
N ASP A 163 -5.44 8.77 -11.70
CA ASP A 163 -6.69 9.41 -12.16
C ASP A 163 -6.72 9.64 -13.68
N LYS A 164 -5.60 9.38 -14.39
CA LYS A 164 -5.54 9.45 -15.85
C LYS A 164 -6.17 8.17 -16.42
N GLU A 165 -7.00 8.30 -17.46
CA GLU A 165 -7.66 7.14 -18.10
C GLU A 165 -6.62 6.06 -18.47
N VAL A 166 -6.95 4.79 -18.24
CA VAL A 166 -6.04 3.63 -18.23
C VAL A 166 -5.53 3.22 -19.63
N VAL A 167 -5.44 4.16 -20.56
CA VAL A 167 -5.02 3.97 -21.96
C VAL A 167 -3.49 3.81 -22.01
N ARG A 168 -3.04 2.57 -21.76
CA ARG A 168 -1.66 2.10 -21.95
C ARG A 168 -0.58 2.95 -21.26
N LEU A 169 -0.69 3.08 -19.94
CA LEU A 169 0.44 3.47 -19.09
C LEU A 169 1.64 2.54 -19.36
N LYS A 170 2.70 3.07 -19.98
CA LYS A 170 3.96 2.36 -20.23
C LYS A 170 4.84 2.37 -18.99
N THR A 171 4.36 1.78 -17.89
CA THR A 171 5.20 1.65 -16.69
C THR A 171 6.37 0.69 -16.96
N GLN A 172 7.52 1.03 -16.40
CA GLN A 172 8.72 0.20 -16.39
C GLN A 172 8.93 -0.49 -15.03
N ILE A 173 8.10 -0.14 -14.03
CA ILE A 173 8.19 -0.60 -12.66
C ILE A 173 7.09 -1.64 -12.41
N TYR A 174 7.49 -2.84 -11.98
CA TYR A 174 6.58 -3.91 -11.61
C TYR A 174 6.82 -4.33 -10.16
N THR A 175 5.79 -4.28 -9.31
CA THR A 175 5.87 -4.76 -7.93
C THR A 175 5.35 -6.20 -7.83
N MET A 176 5.91 -7.00 -6.93
CA MET A 176 5.23 -8.21 -6.48
C MET A 176 4.06 -7.77 -5.59
N GLY A 177 2.84 -7.96 -6.08
CA GLY A 177 1.62 -7.66 -5.33
C GLY A 177 0.93 -8.94 -4.85
N CYS A 178 0.19 -8.83 -3.75
CA CYS A 178 -0.65 -9.91 -3.21
C CYS A 178 -2.10 -9.44 -3.05
N THR A 179 -3.04 -10.14 -3.68
CA THR A 179 -4.49 -9.79 -3.64
C THR A 179 -5.27 -10.53 -2.55
N GLN A 180 -4.60 -11.33 -1.72
CA GLN A 180 -5.21 -12.00 -0.57
C GLN A 180 -5.56 -10.98 0.53
N ARG A 181 -6.85 -10.78 0.81
CA ARG A 181 -7.30 -9.89 1.89
C ARG A 181 -7.09 -10.54 3.26
N ARG A 182 -6.64 -9.75 4.25
CA ARG A 182 -6.45 -10.20 5.65
C ARG A 182 -7.72 -10.77 6.28
N SER A 183 -8.89 -10.16 6.03
CA SER A 183 -10.18 -10.68 6.51
C SER A 183 -10.49 -12.09 5.99
N ALA A 184 -10.13 -12.38 4.74
CA ALA A 184 -10.35 -13.70 4.13
C ALA A 184 -9.36 -14.78 4.62
N LEU A 185 -8.28 -14.42 5.34
CA LEU A 185 -7.38 -15.40 5.97
C LEU A 185 -8.06 -16.15 7.11
N LYS A 186 -9.02 -15.52 7.80
CA LYS A 186 -9.80 -16.11 8.91
C LYS A 186 -10.61 -17.35 8.50
N HIS A 187 -10.77 -17.58 7.19
CA HIS A 187 -11.48 -18.72 6.61
C HIS A 187 -10.54 -19.73 5.94
N LEU A 188 -9.21 -19.54 6.03
CA LEU A 188 -8.21 -20.49 5.54
C LEU A 188 -7.75 -21.39 6.69
N LYS A 189 -7.31 -22.61 6.36
CA LYS A 189 -6.62 -23.48 7.32
C LYS A 189 -5.31 -22.82 7.79
N ASN A 190 -4.94 -22.98 9.06
CA ASN A 190 -3.71 -22.41 9.62
C ASN A 190 -2.46 -22.72 8.79
N GLU A 191 -2.34 -23.96 8.31
CA GLU A 191 -1.28 -24.40 7.40
C GLU A 191 -1.18 -23.52 6.14
N ARG A 192 -2.32 -23.17 5.55
CA ARG A 192 -2.40 -22.31 4.37
C ARG A 192 -2.08 -20.85 4.68
N VAL A 193 -2.38 -20.37 5.89
CA VAL A 193 -1.92 -19.05 6.36
C VAL A 193 -0.39 -19.06 6.50
N LYS A 194 0.17 -20.11 7.13
CA LYS A 194 1.62 -20.28 7.28
C LYS A 194 2.39 -20.39 5.96
N GLN A 195 1.76 -20.80 4.86
CA GLN A 195 2.40 -20.71 3.54
C GLN A 195 2.72 -19.27 3.11
N TYR A 196 2.01 -18.24 3.60
CA TYR A 196 2.36 -16.83 3.35
C TYR A 196 3.52 -16.38 4.24
N ASP A 197 3.45 -16.71 5.54
CA ASP A 197 4.50 -16.41 6.52
C ASP A 197 5.87 -16.97 6.09
N TYR A 198 5.89 -18.13 5.41
CA TYR A 198 7.12 -18.82 5.00
C TYR A 198 7.41 -18.77 3.49
N CYS A 199 6.75 -17.88 2.73
CA CYS A 199 7.04 -17.75 1.31
C CYS A 199 8.26 -16.85 1.04
N LEU A 200 9.07 -17.23 0.06
CA LEU A 200 10.21 -16.48 -0.46
C LEU A 200 10.07 -16.34 -1.98
N PRO A 201 10.38 -15.18 -2.58
CA PRO A 201 10.53 -15.05 -4.03
C PRO A 201 11.55 -16.07 -4.53
N TYR A 202 11.11 -16.97 -5.40
CA TYR A 202 11.95 -18.02 -5.94
C TYR A 202 12.51 -17.59 -7.29
N PHE A 203 13.76 -17.95 -7.53
CA PHE A 203 14.42 -17.81 -8.82
C PHE A 203 15.32 -19.03 -9.05
N GLN A 204 15.27 -19.60 -10.25
CA GLN A 204 16.24 -20.60 -10.69
C GLN A 204 16.41 -20.46 -12.21
N PRO A 205 17.64 -20.18 -12.71
CA PRO A 205 17.90 -20.10 -14.13
C PRO A 205 17.98 -21.52 -14.73
N LEU A 206 16.82 -22.06 -15.11
CA LEU A 206 16.68 -23.44 -15.58
C LEU A 206 17.08 -23.65 -17.05
N ASN A 207 17.18 -22.58 -17.86
CA ASN A 207 17.54 -22.66 -19.27
C ASN A 207 18.61 -21.60 -19.63
N PRO A 208 19.31 -21.72 -20.77
CA PRO A 208 20.40 -20.80 -21.12
C PRO A 208 19.99 -19.32 -21.23
N GLU A 209 18.77 -19.04 -21.68
CA GLU A 209 18.24 -17.68 -21.81
C GLU A 209 18.00 -17.03 -20.44
N THR A 210 17.28 -17.72 -19.54
CA THR A 210 17.05 -17.24 -18.16
C THR A 210 18.35 -17.16 -17.36
N ARG A 211 19.34 -17.99 -17.69
CA ARG A 211 20.69 -17.91 -17.13
C ARG A 211 21.45 -16.68 -17.60
N ALA A 212 21.53 -16.45 -18.90
CA ALA A 212 22.16 -15.24 -19.45
C ALA A 212 21.44 -13.97 -18.97
N ALA A 213 20.11 -13.98 -18.88
CA ALA A 213 19.35 -12.90 -18.27
C ALA A 213 19.74 -12.69 -16.80
N PHE A 214 19.79 -13.75 -15.98
CA PHE A 214 20.18 -13.70 -14.57
C PHE A 214 21.61 -13.17 -14.36
N GLU A 215 22.56 -13.62 -15.16
CA GLU A 215 23.97 -13.13 -15.13
C GLU A 215 24.06 -11.63 -15.46
N ASN A 216 23.09 -11.08 -16.19
CA ASN A 216 22.94 -9.65 -16.47
C ASN A 216 21.99 -8.91 -15.49
N MET A 217 21.28 -9.60 -14.58
CA MET A 217 20.41 -8.94 -13.61
C MET A 217 21.23 -8.18 -12.58
N ARG A 218 20.78 -6.98 -12.24
CA ARG A 218 21.36 -6.19 -11.14
C ARG A 218 20.36 -6.09 -10.01
N PHE A 219 20.84 -6.33 -8.79
CA PHE A 219 20.03 -6.45 -7.58
C PHE A 219 20.37 -5.30 -6.65
N TYR A 220 19.38 -4.51 -6.31
CA TYR A 220 19.48 -3.40 -5.37
C TYR A 220 18.64 -3.75 -4.15
N LYS A 221 19.13 -3.45 -2.95
CA LYS A 221 18.39 -3.63 -1.71
C LYS A 221 18.34 -2.33 -0.96
N PHE A 222 17.16 -1.70 -0.98
CA PHE A 222 16.89 -0.44 -0.32
C PHE A 222 16.40 -0.71 1.09
N TYR A 223 17.10 -0.13 2.05
CA TYR A 223 16.64 0.11 3.41
C TYR A 223 16.06 1.51 3.50
N PRO A 224 15.18 1.80 4.47
CA PRO A 224 14.70 3.15 4.69
C PRO A 224 15.85 4.09 5.09
N VAL A 225 15.68 5.37 4.76
CA VAL A 225 16.55 6.47 5.16
C VAL A 225 16.36 6.74 6.65
N GLN A 226 17.45 7.01 7.36
CA GLN A 226 17.42 7.37 8.78
C GLN A 226 16.66 8.68 8.98
N THR A 227 15.72 8.69 9.92
CA THR A 227 15.02 9.89 10.39
C THR A 227 15.15 10.02 11.92
N PRO A 228 14.84 11.18 12.52
CA PRO A 228 14.82 11.33 13.97
C PRO A 228 13.82 10.40 14.69
N ASP A 229 12.71 10.06 14.02
CA ASP A 229 11.60 9.27 14.59
C ASP A 229 11.71 7.75 14.30
N THR A 230 12.80 7.31 13.64
CA THR A 230 13.07 5.90 13.35
C THR A 230 14.28 5.40 14.14
N PRO A 231 14.30 4.12 14.57
CA PRO A 231 15.48 3.56 15.23
C PRO A 231 16.67 3.49 14.28
N ASP A 232 17.90 3.56 14.82
CA ASP A 232 19.13 3.42 14.02
C ASP A 232 19.27 2.00 13.46
N ILE A 233 19.17 1.89 12.14
CA ILE A 233 19.33 0.63 11.40
C ILE A 233 20.68 0.50 10.67
N SER A 234 21.58 1.48 10.78
CA SER A 234 22.82 1.58 10.00
C SER A 234 23.68 0.31 10.07
N LYS A 235 23.81 -0.27 11.26
CA LYS A 235 24.60 -1.48 11.56
C LYS A 235 23.98 -2.78 11.05
N TRP A 236 22.71 -2.75 10.64
CA TRP A 236 21.91 -3.93 10.29
C TRP A 236 21.68 -4.07 8.78
N LYS A 237 22.18 -3.13 7.96
CA LYS A 237 22.12 -3.23 6.50
C LYS A 237 22.99 -4.39 6.01
N VAL A 238 22.38 -5.41 5.40
CA VAL A 238 23.07 -6.59 4.87
C VAL A 238 22.72 -6.85 3.41
N ALA A 239 23.72 -7.22 2.61
CA ALA A 239 23.51 -7.49 1.18
C ALA A 239 22.72 -8.77 0.89
N TYR A 240 22.66 -9.74 1.79
CA TYR A 240 21.93 -11.00 1.56
C TYR A 240 20.43 -10.74 1.35
N ILE A 241 19.85 -11.35 0.30
CA ILE A 241 18.43 -11.22 -0.03
C ILE A 241 17.69 -12.48 0.41
N ASN A 242 17.98 -13.60 -0.23
CA ASN A 242 17.55 -14.94 0.11
C ASN A 242 18.42 -15.94 -0.67
N ARG A 243 18.22 -17.24 -0.45
CA ARG A 243 19.02 -18.30 -1.06
C ARG A 243 18.93 -18.43 -2.58
N TYR A 244 17.94 -17.81 -3.23
CA TYR A 244 17.72 -17.83 -4.68
C TYR A 244 18.33 -16.63 -5.39
N TYR A 245 18.16 -15.45 -4.81
CA TYR A 245 18.71 -14.19 -5.31
C TYR A 245 20.14 -13.92 -4.80
N GLY A 246 20.59 -14.67 -3.79
CA GLY A 246 21.92 -14.55 -3.20
C GLY A 246 22.11 -13.22 -2.46
N LYS A 247 23.00 -12.37 -2.98
CA LYS A 247 23.31 -11.05 -2.42
C LYS A 247 22.95 -9.96 -3.42
N ALA A 248 22.46 -8.85 -2.91
CA ALA A 248 22.35 -7.59 -3.64
C ALA A 248 23.73 -7.15 -4.14
N HIS A 249 23.75 -6.60 -5.35
CA HIS A 249 24.91 -5.95 -5.95
C HIS A 249 25.16 -4.57 -5.35
N VAL A 250 24.08 -3.89 -4.94
CA VAL A 250 24.10 -2.58 -4.28
C VAL A 250 23.16 -2.61 -3.08
N VAL A 251 23.60 -2.05 -1.96
CA VAL A 251 22.78 -1.85 -0.76
C VAL A 251 22.66 -0.34 -0.54
N VAL A 252 21.44 0.14 -0.35
CA VAL A 252 21.10 1.57 -0.25
C VAL A 252 20.49 1.88 1.11
#